data_AF-A0A834LXN5-F1
#
_entry.id   AF-A0A834LXN5-F1
#
_cell.length_a   1.000
_cell.length_b   1.000
_cell.length_c   1.000
_cell.angle_alpha   90.00
_cell.angle_beta   90.00
_cell.angle_gamma   90.00
#
_symmetry.space_group_name_H-M   'P 1'
#
loop_
_entity.id
_entity.type
_entity.pdbx_description
1 polymer ?
#
loop_
_entity_poly.entity_id
_entity_poly.type
_entity_poly.pdbx_seq_one_letter_code
_entity_poly.pdbx_strand_id
1 'polypeptide(L)'
;MATSSSNSTANSRRKKVCKCGETPVLSTSWTDDNPSRRFFGCRNYYDGKPCNYFRWLDDEICDRGKIVIPQLRNENLKMKEDLLGTKEELLKMKE
;
A
#
# COMPACT_ATOMS: atom_id res chain seq x y z
N MET A 1 11.63 30.07 39.19
CA MET A 1 11.10 30.21 37.81
C MET A 1 10.92 28.80 37.26
N ALA A 2 9.68 28.33 37.11
CA ALA A 2 9.42 27.00 36.58
C ALA A 2 9.46 27.05 35.04
N THR A 3 10.44 26.41 34.43
CA THR A 3 10.51 26.24 32.99
C THR A 3 9.56 25.13 32.56
N SER A 4 8.43 25.53 32.01
CA SER A 4 7.45 24.64 31.38
C SER A 4 8.00 24.11 30.06
N SER A 5 8.73 22.99 30.10
CA SER A 5 9.15 22.29 28.88
C SER A 5 7.96 21.57 28.28
N SER A 6 7.33 22.17 27.28
CA SER A 6 6.26 21.54 26.50
C SER A 6 6.81 20.32 25.76
N ASN A 7 6.52 19.12 26.27
CA ASN A 7 6.84 17.86 25.61
C ASN A 7 6.06 17.73 24.29
N SER A 8 6.70 18.12 23.19
CA SER A 8 6.25 17.97 21.81
C SER A 8 6.17 16.50 21.34
N THR A 9 6.57 15.54 22.18
CA THR A 9 6.57 14.10 21.90
C THR A 9 5.23 13.40 22.14
N ALA A 10 4.26 14.05 22.80
CA ALA A 10 2.96 13.44 23.11
C ALA A 10 1.99 13.42 21.92
N ASN A 11 2.21 14.23 20.88
CA ASN A 11 1.25 14.39 19.79
C ASN A 11 1.42 13.36 18.64
N SER A 12 2.55 12.65 18.61
CA SER A 12 2.84 11.62 17.59
C SER A 12 2.00 10.35 17.76
N ARG A 13 1.54 10.06 18.98
CA ARG A 13 0.78 8.84 19.34
C ARG A 13 -0.74 8.99 19.27
N ARG A 14 -1.26 10.14 18.84
CA ARG A 14 -2.70 10.26 18.56
C ARG A 14 -3.01 9.37 17.36
N LYS A 15 -3.72 8.25 17.59
CA LYS A 15 -4.35 7.44 16.54
C LYS A 15 -4.94 8.43 15.52
N LYS A 16 -4.42 8.43 14.29
CA LYS A 16 -4.87 9.37 13.26
C LYS A 16 -6.23 8.89 12.79
N VAL A 17 -7.29 9.32 13.46
CA VAL A 17 -8.67 8.94 13.12
C VAL A 17 -9.08 9.65 11.81
N CYS A 18 -9.76 8.95 10.90
CA CYS A 18 -10.37 9.61 9.73
C CYS A 18 -11.42 10.64 10.20
N LYS A 19 -11.75 11.63 9.36
CA LYS A 19 -12.80 12.62 9.66
C LYS A 19 -14.18 11.99 9.96
N CYS A 20 -14.43 10.75 9.54
CA CYS A 20 -15.65 9.99 9.83
C CYS A 20 -15.61 9.22 11.16
N GLY A 21 -14.56 9.37 11.98
CA GLY A 21 -14.44 8.70 13.29
C GLY A 21 -13.81 7.30 13.26
N GLU A 22 -13.62 6.72 12.07
CA GLU A 22 -13.03 5.38 11.92
C GLU A 22 -11.49 5.38 11.93
N THR A 23 -10.92 4.23 12.30
CA THR A 23 -9.46 4.02 12.22
C THR A 23 -9.05 3.75 10.77
N PRO A 24 -8.09 4.50 10.20
CA PRO A 24 -7.62 4.24 8.85
C PRO A 24 -6.81 2.94 8.78
N VAL A 25 -6.86 2.30 7.62
CA VAL A 25 -6.18 1.05 7.32
C VAL A 25 -4.88 1.34 6.59
N LEU A 26 -3.82 0.59 6.93
CA LEU A 26 -2.56 0.63 6.21
C LEU A 26 -2.68 -0.22 4.93
N SER A 27 -2.34 0.37 3.79
CA SER A 27 -2.37 -0.29 2.49
C SER A 27 -1.12 0.03 1.69
N THR A 28 -0.80 -0.81 0.72
CA THR A 28 0.32 -0.63 -0.21
C THR A 28 -0.23 -0.27 -1.58
N SER A 29 0.30 0.79 -2.17
CA SER A 29 -0.03 1.19 -3.54
C SER A 29 0.58 0.22 -4.54
N TRP A 30 -0.23 -0.18 -5.51
CA TRP A 30 0.15 -1.04 -6.64
C TRP A 30 0.11 -0.30 -7.98
N THR A 31 -0.01 1.03 -7.97
CA THR A 31 0.07 1.83 -9.19
C THR A 31 1.51 1.97 -9.68
N ASP A 32 1.69 2.21 -10.97
CA ASP A 32 3.01 2.37 -11.57
C ASP A 32 3.71 3.67 -11.12
N ASP A 33 2.93 4.70 -10.77
CA ASP A 33 3.47 5.98 -10.27
C ASP A 33 3.94 5.91 -8.80
N ASN A 34 3.33 5.04 -8.00
CA ASN A 34 3.64 4.88 -6.57
C ASN A 34 3.79 3.40 -6.20
N PRO A 35 4.70 2.66 -6.85
CA PRO A 35 4.80 1.23 -6.64
C PRO A 35 5.33 0.94 -5.25
N SER A 36 4.68 -0.02 -4.56
CA SER A 36 5.08 -0.50 -3.24
C SER A 36 5.06 0.55 -2.11
N ARG A 37 4.58 1.77 -2.36
CA ARG A 37 4.52 2.84 -1.37
C ARG A 37 3.33 2.66 -0.44
N ARG A 38 3.55 2.71 0.88
CA ARG A 38 2.46 2.51 1.86
C ARG A 38 1.73 3.81 2.18
N PHE A 39 0.42 3.71 2.37
CA PHE A 39 -0.46 4.80 2.78
C PHE A 39 -1.51 4.34 3.80
N PHE A 40 -2.03 5.28 4.56
CA PHE A 40 -3.23 5.12 5.36
C PHE A 40 -4.45 5.62 4.59
N GLY A 41 -5.44 4.76 4.37
CA GLY A 41 -6.73 5.08 3.75
C GLY A 41 -7.90 4.82 4.69
N CYS A 42 -9.05 5.45 4.48
CA CYS A 42 -10.26 5.06 5.20
C CYS A 42 -10.85 3.77 4.64
N ARG A 43 -11.32 2.86 5.51
CA ARG A 43 -12.05 1.66 5.10
C ARG A 43 -13.37 1.99 4.37
N ASN A 44 -13.98 3.14 4.68
CA ASN A 44 -15.25 3.59 4.10
C ASN A 44 -15.05 4.38 2.81
N TYR A 45 -13.93 4.19 2.08
CA TYR A 45 -13.66 4.92 0.84
C TYR A 45 -14.66 4.59 -0.28
N TYR A 46 -15.19 3.35 -0.31
CA TYR A 46 -16.11 2.87 -1.34
C TYR A 46 -17.59 2.85 -0.90
N ASP A 47 -17.92 3.37 0.29
CA ASP A 47 -19.28 3.38 0.81
C ASP A 47 -20.10 4.57 0.28
N GLY A 48 -21.43 4.52 0.41
CA GLY A 48 -22.35 5.57 -0.07
C GLY A 48 -22.15 6.97 0.54
N LYS A 49 -21.32 7.09 1.59
CA LYS A 49 -20.78 8.36 2.11
C LYS A 49 -19.25 8.23 2.25
N PRO A 50 -18.50 8.40 1.15
CA PRO A 50 -17.09 8.04 1.14
C PRO A 50 -16.24 8.96 2.04
N CYS A 51 -15.37 8.38 2.88
CA CYS A 51 -14.31 9.15 3.57
C CYS A 51 -13.05 9.17 2.72
N ASN A 52 -12.71 10.34 2.18
CA ASN A 52 -11.49 10.57 1.39
C ASN A 52 -10.24 10.80 2.26
N TYR A 53 -10.17 10.20 3.45
CA TYR A 53 -8.94 10.27 4.25
C TYR A 53 -7.84 9.46 3.58
N PHE A 54 -6.72 10.13 3.30
CA PHE A 54 -5.55 9.55 2.67
C PHE A 54 -4.29 10.20 3.23
N ARG A 55 -3.26 9.41 3.52
CA ARG A 55 -1.93 9.90 3.92
C ARG A 55 -0.83 8.90 3.60
N TRP A 56 0.21 9.34 2.90
CA TRP A 56 1.42 8.54 2.72
C TRP A 56 2.11 8.26 4.06
N LEU A 57 2.50 6.99 4.26
CA LEU A 57 3.36 6.56 5.37
C LEU A 57 4.83 6.66 4.95
N ASP A 58 5.15 6.14 3.77
CA ASP A 58 6.50 6.17 3.22
C ASP A 58 6.69 7.41 2.33
N ASP A 59 7.93 7.86 2.21
CA ASP A 59 8.32 8.86 1.22
C ASP A 59 8.16 8.33 -0.21
N GLU A 60 8.26 9.23 -1.17
CA GLU A 60 8.20 8.86 -2.58
C GLU A 60 9.40 7.97 -2.94
N ILE A 61 9.14 6.95 -3.76
CA ILE A 61 10.20 6.10 -4.27
C ILE A 61 11.02 6.85 -5.33
N CYS A 62 12.31 6.53 -5.44
CA CYS A 62 13.17 7.11 -6.47
C CYS A 62 12.67 6.76 -7.88
N ASP A 63 13.02 7.58 -8.87
CA ASP A 63 12.54 7.42 -10.25
C ASP A 63 12.93 6.08 -10.86
N ARG A 64 14.13 5.57 -10.52
CA ARG A 64 14.54 4.22 -10.93
C ARG A 64 13.61 3.15 -10.35
N GLY A 65 13.14 3.32 -9.12
CA GLY A 65 12.19 2.41 -8.48
C GLY A 65 10.81 2.41 -9.15
N LYS A 66 10.36 3.58 -9.64
CA LYS A 66 9.12 3.69 -10.44
C LYS A 66 9.17 2.90 -11.75
N ILE A 67 10.36 2.66 -12.30
CA ILE A 67 10.55 1.88 -13.53
C ILE A 67 10.74 0.39 -13.21
N VAL A 68 11.69 0.08 -12.32
CA VAL A 68 12.13 -1.30 -12.08
C VAL A 68 11.07 -2.14 -11.36
N ILE A 69 10.34 -1.56 -10.39
CA ILE A 69 9.37 -2.35 -9.63
C ILE A 69 8.18 -2.81 -10.50
N PRO A 70 7.53 -1.95 -11.31
CA PRO A 70 6.49 -2.42 -12.22
C PRO A 70 7.00 -3.44 -13.24
N GLN A 71 8.21 -3.27 -13.78
CA GLN A 71 8.83 -4.23 -14.70
C GLN A 71 8.96 -5.62 -14.05
N LEU A 72 9.58 -5.70 -12.88
CA LEU A 72 9.74 -6.96 -12.15
C LEU A 72 8.41 -7.59 -11.77
N ARG A 73 7.41 -6.78 -11.40
CA ARG A 73 6.06 -7.27 -11.13
C ARG A 73 5.44 -7.91 -12.37
N ASN A 74 5.55 -7.27 -13.53
CA ASN A 74 5.00 -7.76 -14.78
C ASN A 74 5.70 -9.04 -15.24
N GLU A 75 7.03 -9.11 -15.14
CA GLU A 75 7.80 -10.33 -15.38
C GLU A 75 7.36 -11.47 -14.46
N ASN A 76 7.13 -11.17 -13.17
CA ASN A 76 6.67 -12.16 -12.20
C ASN A 76 5.26 -12.69 -12.52
N LEU A 77 4.36 -11.83 -13.01
CA LEU A 77 3.03 -12.24 -13.46
C LEU A 77 3.12 -13.17 -14.67
N LYS A 78 3.91 -12.79 -15.68
CA LYS A 78 4.13 -13.63 -16.87
C LYS A 78 4.71 -15.00 -16.50
N MET A 79 5.74 -15.03 -15.64
CA MET A 79 6.32 -16.29 -15.17
C MET A 79 5.30 -17.18 -14.44
N LYS A 80 4.36 -16.60 -13.70
CA LYS A 80 3.29 -17.35 -13.02
C LYS A 80 2.29 -17.93 -14.00
N GLU A 81 1.94 -17.19 -15.05
CA GLU A 81 1.07 -17.66 -16.12
C GLU A 81 1.73 -18.82 -16.88
N ASP A 82 2.99 -18.68 -17.28
CA ASP A 82 3.76 -19.73 -17.95
C ASP A 82 3.83 -21.01 -17.08
N LEU A 83 4.13 -20.84 -15.78
CA LEU A 83 4.17 -21.94 -14.83
C LEU A 83 2.82 -22.65 -14.67
N LEU A 84 1.71 -21.91 -14.70
CA LEU A 84 0.37 -22.50 -14.63
C LEU A 84 0.09 -23.32 -15.90
N GLY A 85 0.40 -22.77 -17.07
CA GLY A 85 0.26 -23.48 -18.35
C GLY A 85 1.05 -24.78 -18.38
N THR A 86 2.34 -24.75 -18.00
CA THR A 86 3.16 -25.98 -17.92
C THR A 86 2.60 -27.01 -16.93
N LYS A 87 2.03 -26.57 -15.80
CA LYS A 87 1.40 -27.48 -14.84
C LYS A 87 0.16 -28.17 -15.42
N GLU A 88 -0.66 -27.44 -16.16
CA GLU A 88 -1.84 -27.99 -16.82
C GLU A 88 -1.46 -29.00 -17.91
N GLU A 89 -0.44 -28.71 -18.71
CA GLU A 89 0.09 -29.65 -19.70
C GLU A 89 0.64 -30.91 -19.04
N LEU A 90 1.40 -30.77 -17.95
CA LEU A 90 1.94 -31.91 -17.21
C LEU A 90 0.85 -32.79 -16.61
N LEU A 91 -0.27 -32.21 -16.17
CA LEU A 91 -1.42 -32.99 -15.68
C LEU A 91 -2.05 -33.79 -16.81
N LYS A 92 -2.25 -33.18 -17.99
CA LYS A 92 -2.78 -33.87 -19.18
C LYS A 92 -1.87 -35.00 -19.67
N MET A 93 -0.56 -34.90 -19.46
CA MET A 93 0.40 -35.95 -19.82
C MET A 93 0.47 -37.10 -18.81
N LYS A 94 -0.12 -36.95 -17.62
CA LYS A 94 -0.17 -37.97 -16.57
C LYS A 94 -1.47 -38.77 -16.57
N GLU A 95 -2.43 -38.37 -17.39
CA GLU A 95 -3.70 -39.07 -17.66
C GLU A 95 -3.51 -40.07 -18.81
#